data_AF-A0A8B0SU71-F1
#
_entry.id   AF-A0A8B0SU71-F1
#
_cell.length_a   1.000
_cell.length_b   1.000
_cell.length_c   1.000
_cell.angle_alpha   90.00
_cell.angle_beta   90.00
_cell.angle_gamma   90.00
#
_symmetry.space_group_name_H-M   'P 1'
#
loop_
_entity.id
_entity.type
_entity.pdbx_description
1 polymer ?
#
loop_
_entity_poly.entity_id
_entity_poly.type
_entity_poly.pdbx_seq_one_letter_code
_entity_poly.pdbx_strand_id
1 'polypeptide(L)'
;MIIAAEVKRDEQGYWTHPALVRSGCETSAELSYWLRTHKLQCFVMTMRDEAPEAFAAGFTDEAPDARGWIPEPPDDDGWFLGSVHDTGDGPVCYWFRHTTKILTPPHRVVVQPRERGKSQFPRSPAFLKHPLRKYCEK
;
A
#
# COMPACT_ATOMS: atom_id res chain seq x y z
N MET A 1 -16.56 9.35 8.06
CA MET A 1 -15.15 9.77 8.01
C MET A 1 -14.29 8.55 8.30
N ILE A 2 -13.23 8.30 7.52
CA ILE A 2 -12.35 7.14 7.72
C ILE A 2 -11.16 7.60 8.55
N ILE A 3 -11.00 7.08 9.77
CA ILE A 3 -9.90 7.44 10.68
C ILE A 3 -8.93 6.27 10.83
N ALA A 4 -7.75 6.53 11.40
CA ALA A 4 -6.80 5.48 11.75
C ALA A 4 -7.44 4.37 12.59
N ALA A 5 -7.08 3.12 12.29
CA ALA A 5 -7.51 1.95 13.03
C ALA A 5 -6.31 1.28 13.72
N GLU A 6 -6.59 0.51 14.77
CA GLU A 6 -5.59 -0.34 15.41
C GLU A 6 -5.04 -1.36 14.39
N VAL A 7 -3.72 -1.34 14.19
CA VAL A 7 -3.05 -2.22 13.23
C VAL A 7 -2.69 -3.53 13.92
N LYS A 8 -3.30 -4.62 13.48
CA LYS A 8 -3.00 -5.98 13.96
C LYS A 8 -2.55 -6.83 12.78
N ARG A 9 -1.23 -6.87 12.54
CA ARG A 9 -0.67 -7.71 11.47
C ARG A 9 -0.94 -9.18 11.76
N ASP A 10 -1.25 -9.93 10.71
CA ASP A 10 -1.34 -11.39 10.78
C ASP A 10 0.06 -12.04 10.85
N GLU A 11 0.10 -13.37 10.84
CA GLU A 11 1.34 -14.14 10.94
C GLU A 11 2.29 -13.88 9.76
N GLN A 12 1.78 -13.45 8.60
CA GLN A 12 2.55 -13.11 7.40
C GLN A 12 2.89 -11.62 7.33
N GLY A 13 2.52 -10.84 8.35
CA GLY A 13 2.77 -9.41 8.39
C GLY A 13 1.77 -8.58 7.57
N TYR A 14 0.68 -9.16 7.08
CA TYR A 14 -0.35 -8.44 6.33
C TYR A 14 -1.44 -7.88 7.25
N TRP A 15 -2.11 -6.84 6.76
CA TRP A 15 -3.26 -6.26 7.43
C TRP A 15 -3.98 -5.32 6.48
N THR A 16 -5.31 -5.25 6.57
CA THR A 16 -6.10 -4.31 5.76
C THR A 16 -7.02 -3.49 6.66
N HIS A 17 -7.06 -2.18 6.41
CA HIS A 17 -7.90 -1.27 7.16
C HIS A 17 -9.38 -1.72 7.08
N PRO A 18 -10.12 -1.80 8.20
CA PRO A 18 -11.50 -2.33 8.21
C PRO A 18 -12.45 -1.60 7.26
N ALA A 19 -12.24 -0.30 7.04
CA ALA A 19 -13.03 0.46 6.06
C ALA A 19 -12.73 0.09 4.60
N LEU A 20 -11.49 -0.31 4.29
CA LEU A 20 -11.12 -0.80 2.97
C LEU A 20 -11.63 -2.23 2.76
N VAL A 21 -11.62 -3.07 3.80
CA VAL A 21 -12.28 -4.39 3.74
C VAL A 21 -13.78 -4.23 3.45
N ARG A 22 -14.47 -3.35 4.20
CA ARG A 22 -15.90 -3.09 4.01
C ARG A 22 -16.25 -2.42 2.69
N SER A 23 -15.31 -1.75 2.03
CA SER A 23 -15.58 -1.12 0.74
C SER A 23 -15.72 -2.14 -0.38
N GLY A 24 -15.15 -3.35 -0.20
CA GLY A 24 -15.18 -4.40 -1.21
C GLY A 24 -14.46 -4.01 -2.51
N CYS A 25 -13.51 -3.07 -2.46
CA CYS A 25 -12.76 -2.68 -3.65
C CYS A 25 -11.82 -3.81 -4.09
N GLU A 26 -11.98 -4.29 -5.32
CA GLU A 26 -11.15 -5.36 -5.90
C GLU A 26 -10.26 -4.80 -7.03
N THR A 27 -10.65 -3.67 -7.61
CA THR A 27 -9.96 -3.03 -8.73
C THR A 27 -9.40 -1.67 -8.35
N SER A 28 -8.38 -1.24 -9.08
CA SER A 28 -7.81 0.11 -8.94
C SER A 28 -8.84 1.21 -9.24
N ALA A 29 -9.82 0.95 -10.11
CA ALA A 29 -10.89 1.88 -10.44
C ALA A 29 -11.85 2.07 -9.25
N GLU A 30 -12.26 0.98 -8.60
CA GLU A 30 -13.10 1.00 -7.39
C GLU A 30 -12.37 1.66 -6.24
N LEU A 31 -11.10 1.31 -6.01
CA LEU A 31 -10.28 1.96 -4.98
C LEU A 31 -10.19 3.47 -5.24
N SER A 32 -9.92 3.87 -6.48
CA SER A 32 -9.84 5.29 -6.84
C SER A 32 -11.17 6.01 -6.61
N TYR A 33 -12.30 5.37 -6.90
CA TYR A 33 -13.63 5.92 -6.63
C TYR A 33 -13.88 6.06 -5.12
N TRP A 34 -13.58 5.01 -4.35
CA TRP A 34 -13.75 4.99 -2.91
C TRP A 34 -12.92 6.08 -2.21
N LEU A 35 -11.65 6.23 -2.59
CA LEU A 35 -10.77 7.29 -2.09
C LEU A 35 -11.36 8.69 -2.33
N ARG A 36 -11.92 8.94 -3.52
CA ARG A 36 -12.59 10.21 -3.84
C ARG A 36 -13.82 10.44 -2.97
N THR A 37 -14.69 9.44 -2.85
CA THR A 37 -15.92 9.50 -2.04
C THR A 37 -15.61 9.83 -0.57
N HIS A 38 -14.49 9.34 -0.05
CA HIS A 38 -14.07 9.57 1.32
C HIS A 38 -13.05 10.71 1.50
N LYS A 39 -12.70 11.43 0.42
CA LYS A 39 -11.70 12.52 0.43
C LYS A 39 -10.37 12.06 1.03
N LEU A 40 -9.88 10.93 0.55
CA LEU A 40 -8.61 10.33 0.95
C LEU A 40 -7.60 10.44 -0.17
N GLN A 41 -6.37 10.82 0.17
CA GLN A 41 -5.20 10.59 -0.67
C GLN A 41 -4.61 9.22 -0.34
N CYS A 42 -4.13 8.51 -1.35
CA CYS A 42 -3.43 7.23 -1.18
C CYS A 42 -1.99 7.34 -1.68
N PHE A 43 -1.07 6.89 -0.85
CA PHE A 43 0.34 6.73 -1.18
C PHE A 43 0.70 5.25 -1.12
N VAL A 44 1.43 4.76 -2.12
CA VAL A 44 1.81 3.35 -2.22
C VAL A 44 3.31 3.20 -2.08
N MET A 45 3.72 2.31 -1.18
CA MET A 45 5.11 1.91 -0.97
C MET A 45 5.25 0.43 -1.29
N THR A 46 6.41 0.04 -1.81
CA THR A 46 6.74 -1.38 -2.01
C THR A 46 7.82 -1.78 -1.00
N MET A 47 7.74 -3.00 -0.48
CA MET A 47 8.79 -3.53 0.39
C MET A 47 10.14 -3.60 -0.34
N ARG A 48 10.10 -3.88 -1.65
CA ARG A 48 11.29 -3.92 -2.52
C ARG A 48 12.07 -2.60 -2.49
N ASP A 49 11.37 -1.47 -2.51
CA ASP A 49 12.01 -0.15 -2.49
C ASP A 49 12.38 0.29 -1.07
N GLU A 50 11.55 -0.05 -0.07
CA GLU A 50 11.70 0.47 1.30
C GLU A 50 12.59 -0.38 2.21
N ALA A 51 12.65 -1.67 1.95
CA ALA A 51 13.39 -2.66 2.73
C ALA A 51 14.01 -3.71 1.80
N PRO A 52 14.91 -3.31 0.86
CA PRO A 52 15.46 -4.21 -0.15
C PRO A 52 16.20 -5.41 0.45
N GLU A 53 16.85 -5.24 1.60
CA GLU A 53 17.52 -6.35 2.31
C GLU A 53 16.51 -7.36 2.88
N ALA A 54 15.44 -6.88 3.52
CA ALA A 54 14.37 -7.74 4.02
C ALA A 54 13.62 -8.41 2.86
N PHE A 55 13.44 -7.69 1.75
CA PHE A 55 12.81 -8.21 0.54
C PHE A 55 13.66 -9.33 -0.09
N ALA A 56 14.97 -9.15 -0.17
CA ALA A 56 15.91 -10.17 -0.65
C ALA A 56 16.04 -11.35 0.31
N ALA A 57 15.98 -11.13 1.63
CA ALA A 57 16.02 -12.19 2.63
C ALA A 57 14.76 -13.09 2.58
N GLY A 58 13.62 -12.53 2.17
CA GLY A 58 12.38 -13.28 1.95
C GLY A 58 12.33 -14.07 0.64
N PHE A 59 13.36 -13.96 -0.23
CA PHE A 59 13.47 -14.70 -1.49
C PHE A 59 13.98 -16.13 -1.21
N THR A 60 13.14 -16.94 -0.57
CA THR A 60 13.36 -18.38 -0.33
C THR A 60 12.42 -19.20 -1.23
N ASP A 61 12.33 -20.53 -1.03
CA ASP A 61 11.30 -21.35 -1.69
C ASP A 61 9.86 -20.95 -1.27
N GLU A 62 9.72 -20.12 -0.23
CA GLU A 62 8.48 -19.49 0.20
C GLU A 62 8.33 -18.09 -0.40
N ALA A 63 7.09 -17.71 -0.76
CA ALA A 63 6.80 -16.37 -1.30
C ALA A 63 7.18 -15.28 -0.27
N PRO A 64 7.76 -14.14 -0.71
CA PRO A 64 8.21 -13.09 0.20
C PRO A 64 7.02 -12.51 0.99
N ASP A 65 7.08 -12.60 2.32
CA ASP A 65 6.08 -12.05 3.23
C ASP A 65 6.47 -10.67 3.79
N ALA A 66 5.55 -10.06 4.56
CA ALA A 66 5.72 -8.73 5.11
C ALA A 66 6.18 -8.70 6.58
N ARG A 67 6.51 -9.84 7.20
CA ARG A 67 6.81 -9.93 8.65
C ARG A 67 7.97 -9.05 9.07
N GLY A 68 9.03 -9.03 8.26
CA GLY A 68 10.23 -8.23 8.50
C GLY A 68 10.09 -6.75 8.12
N TRP A 69 8.93 -6.34 7.58
CA TRP A 69 8.74 -4.99 7.07
C TRP A 69 7.86 -4.13 7.99
N ILE A 70 8.48 -3.10 8.54
CA ILE A 70 7.80 -2.05 9.31
C ILE A 70 7.76 -0.79 8.42
N PRO A 71 6.70 -0.60 7.60
CA PRO A 71 6.58 0.59 6.79
C PRO A 71 6.39 1.82 7.68
N GLU A 72 7.10 2.89 7.36
CA GLU A 72 6.93 4.21 7.95
C GLU A 72 6.02 5.07 7.05
N PRO A 73 5.28 6.04 7.61
CA PRO A 73 4.53 6.98 6.79
C PRO A 73 5.48 7.77 5.87
N PRO A 74 5.01 8.21 4.69
CA PRO A 74 5.85 8.92 3.72
C PRO A 74 6.35 10.28 4.25
N ASP A 75 5.53 10.95 5.08
CA ASP A 75 5.85 12.19 5.79
C ASP A 75 5.00 12.30 7.08
N ASP A 76 5.14 13.40 7.82
CA ASP A 76 4.44 13.63 9.10
C ASP A 76 3.02 14.26 8.95
N ASP A 77 2.46 14.35 7.74
CA ASP A 77 1.19 15.03 7.43
C ASP A 77 -0.05 14.13 7.59
N GLY A 78 -0.18 13.51 8.77
CA GLY A 78 -1.41 12.83 9.19
C GLY A 78 -1.73 11.53 8.43
N TRP A 79 -0.71 10.83 7.94
CA TRP A 79 -0.87 9.53 7.30
C TRP A 79 -1.23 8.43 8.30
N PHE A 80 -2.12 7.54 7.89
CA PHE A 80 -2.47 6.32 8.62
C PHE A 80 -2.45 5.11 7.69
N LEU A 81 -2.20 3.93 8.26
CA LEU A 81 -2.06 2.71 7.48
C LEU A 81 -3.39 2.32 6.85
N GLY A 82 -3.38 2.10 5.54
CA GLY A 82 -4.52 1.66 4.74
C GLY A 82 -4.50 0.15 4.52
N SER A 83 -3.37 -0.41 4.13
CA SER A 83 -3.17 -1.86 4.05
C SER A 83 -1.70 -2.21 3.90
N VAL A 84 -1.34 -3.43 4.27
CA VAL A 84 -0.18 -4.15 3.78
C VAL A 84 -0.65 -5.50 3.27
N HIS A 85 -0.35 -5.78 2.02
CA HIS A 85 -0.83 -6.95 1.30
C HIS A 85 0.18 -7.39 0.25
N ASP A 86 0.12 -8.66 -0.12
CA ASP A 86 0.86 -9.18 -1.25
C ASP A 86 0.23 -8.78 -2.58
N THR A 87 1.06 -8.54 -3.60
CA THR A 87 0.62 -8.32 -4.99
C THR A 87 1.13 -9.42 -5.94
N GLY A 88 1.83 -10.43 -5.44
CA GLY A 88 2.53 -11.44 -6.23
C GLY A 88 3.91 -10.98 -6.73
N ASP A 89 4.14 -9.67 -6.83
CA ASP A 89 5.46 -9.06 -7.03
C ASP A 89 6.17 -8.75 -5.70
N GLY A 90 5.49 -9.09 -4.59
CA GLY A 90 5.91 -8.87 -3.22
C GLY A 90 4.99 -7.93 -2.44
N PRO A 91 5.29 -7.73 -1.15
CA PRO A 91 4.44 -6.89 -0.29
C PRO A 91 4.42 -5.42 -0.71
N VAL A 92 3.24 -4.84 -0.66
CA VAL A 92 3.00 -3.41 -0.83
C VAL A 92 2.23 -2.84 0.35
N CYS A 93 2.41 -1.56 0.60
CA CYS A 93 1.78 -0.81 1.68
C CYS A 93 1.02 0.39 1.12
N TYR A 94 -0.24 0.53 1.51
CA TYR A 94 -1.05 1.72 1.26
C TYR A 94 -1.09 2.58 2.50
N TRP A 95 -0.79 3.86 2.33
CA TRP A 95 -1.01 4.91 3.32
C TRP A 95 -2.15 5.80 2.87
N PHE A 96 -3.02 6.17 3.81
CA PHE A 96 -4.10 7.10 3.57
C PHE A 96 -3.92 8.37 4.39
N ARG A 97 -4.33 9.49 3.84
CA ARG A 97 -4.55 10.72 4.60
C ARG A 97 -5.78 11.44 4.12
N HIS A 98 -6.40 12.23 4.98
CA HIS A 98 -7.47 13.12 4.56
C HIS A 98 -6.95 14.23 3.66
N THR A 99 -7.77 14.61 2.69
CA THR A 99 -7.50 15.78 1.85
C THR A 99 -8.72 16.67 1.76
N THR A 100 -8.49 17.96 1.77
CA THR A 100 -9.51 18.97 1.47
C THR A 100 -9.55 19.31 -0.02
N LYS A 101 -8.58 18.81 -0.81
CA LYS A 101 -8.53 19.02 -2.25
C LYS A 101 -9.64 18.23 -2.94
N ILE A 102 -10.31 18.88 -3.89
CA ILE A 102 -11.22 18.19 -4.80
C ILE A 102 -10.37 17.28 -5.69
N LEU A 103 -10.59 15.97 -5.55
CA LEU A 103 -9.85 14.97 -6.32
C LEU A 103 -10.50 14.81 -7.71
N THR A 104 -9.88 15.37 -8.73
CA THR A 104 -10.37 15.28 -10.12
C THR A 104 -10.06 13.91 -10.75
N PRO A 105 -10.96 13.34 -11.57
CA PRO A 105 -10.67 12.11 -12.30
C PRO A 105 -9.62 12.30 -13.42
N PRO A 106 -8.77 11.29 -13.69
CA PRO A 106 -8.56 10.10 -12.88
C PRO A 106 -7.74 10.44 -11.62
N HIS A 107 -8.29 10.15 -10.44
CA HIS A 107 -7.51 10.29 -9.20
C HIS A 107 -6.43 9.21 -9.20
N ARG A 108 -5.20 9.61 -9.50
CA ARG A 108 -4.07 8.69 -9.60
C ARG A 108 -3.63 8.34 -8.18
N VAL A 109 -3.73 7.06 -7.84
CA VAL A 109 -2.99 6.49 -6.71
C VAL A 109 -1.51 6.79 -6.93
N VAL A 110 -0.91 7.48 -5.97
CA VAL A 110 0.46 7.96 -6.09
C VAL A 110 1.38 6.82 -5.66
N VAL A 111 1.96 6.13 -6.63
CA VAL A 111 3.10 5.23 -6.40
C VAL A 111 4.36 6.09 -6.49
N GLN A 112 4.99 6.37 -5.36
CA GLN A 112 6.26 7.07 -5.32
C GLN A 112 7.23 6.29 -4.43
N PRO A 113 8.47 6.06 -4.86
CA PRO A 113 9.54 5.69 -3.94
C PRO A 113 9.67 6.81 -2.90
N ARG A 114 9.89 6.48 -1.62
CA ARG A 114 10.29 7.50 -0.65
C ARG A 114 11.57 8.14 -1.18
N GLU A 115 11.63 9.47 -1.28
CA GLU A 115 12.85 10.20 -1.62
C GLU A 115 13.81 10.13 -0.41
N ARG A 116 14.28 8.92 -0.07
CA ARG A 116 15.36 8.69 0.87
C ARG A 116 16.64 9.05 0.12
N GLY A 117 17.36 10.04 0.62
CA GLY A 117 18.45 10.73 -0.09
C GLY A 117 19.33 9.82 -0.95
N LYS A 118 19.41 10.15 -2.25
CA LYS A 118 20.38 9.71 -3.26
C LYS A 118 20.83 8.24 -3.13
N SER A 119 20.04 7.31 -3.66
CA SER A 119 20.61 6.04 -4.17
C SER A 119 20.34 5.90 -5.66
N GLN A 120 21.43 5.69 -6.38
CA GLN A 120 21.60 5.77 -7.81
C GLN A 120 21.21 4.44 -8.46
N PHE A 121 19.92 4.21 -8.69
CA PHE A 121 19.48 3.16 -9.61
C PHE A 121 18.37 3.71 -10.53
N PRO A 122 18.43 3.42 -11.85
CA PRO A 122 17.45 3.96 -12.78
C PRO A 122 16.06 3.41 -12.49
N ARG A 123 15.13 4.31 -12.17
CA ARG A 123 13.71 4.02 -11.94
C ARG A 123 13.09 3.47 -13.23
N SER A 124 12.77 2.18 -13.26
CA SER A 124 11.89 1.62 -14.29
C SER A 124 10.43 1.89 -13.90
N PRO A 125 9.59 2.45 -14.78
CA PRO A 125 8.19 2.70 -14.48
C PRO A 125 7.42 1.38 -14.50
N ALA A 126 7.27 0.73 -13.35
CA ALA A 126 6.39 -0.42 -13.19
C ALA A 126 4.93 0.05 -13.28
N PHE A 127 4.32 -0.16 -14.44
CA PHE A 127 2.88 -0.08 -14.62
C PHE A 127 2.23 -1.18 -13.78
N LEU A 128 1.52 -0.81 -12.72
CA LEU A 128 0.68 -1.74 -11.95
C LEU A 128 -0.45 -2.23 -12.87
N LYS A 129 -0.25 -3.38 -13.51
CA LYS A 129 -1.31 -4.17 -14.11
C LYS A 129 -1.64 -5.28 -13.13
N HIS A 130 -2.90 -5.36 -12.71
CA HIS A 130 -3.65 -6.53 -12.21
C HIS A 130 -4.35 -6.34 -10.85
N PRO A 131 -5.55 -6.96 -10.68
CA PRO A 131 -6.51 -6.67 -9.61
C PRO A 131 -6.11 -7.27 -8.25
N LEU A 132 -6.58 -6.65 -7.18
CA LEU A 132 -6.45 -7.10 -5.79
C LEU A 132 -7.19 -8.43 -5.65
N ARG A 133 -6.46 -9.55 -5.69
CA ARG A 133 -7.06 -10.88 -5.53
C ARG A 133 -7.23 -11.20 -4.05
N LYS A 134 -8.44 -11.69 -3.74
CA LYS A 134 -8.94 -12.06 -2.42
C LYS A 134 -8.00 -13.01 -1.67
N TYR A 135 -7.67 -12.68 -0.43
CA TYR A 135 -7.48 -13.69 0.61
C TYR A 135 -8.82 -13.90 1.31
N CYS A 136 -9.43 -15.05 1.06
CA CYS A 136 -10.57 -15.59 1.81
C CYS A 136 -10.15 -17.00 2.27
N GLU A 137 -10.30 -17.23 3.57
CA GLU A 137 -10.17 -18.46 4.35
C GLU A 137 -10.11 -19.79 3.56
N LYS A 138 -9.10 -20.61 3.87
CA LYS A 138 -9.25 -21.99 4.37
C LYS A 138 -8.09 -22.39 5.25
#